data_AF-A0A2U3LTA7-F1
#
_entry.id   AF-A0A2U3LTA7-F1
#
_cell.length_a   1.000
_cell.length_b   1.000
_cell.length_c   1.000
_cell.angle_alpha   90.00
_cell.angle_beta   90.00
_cell.angle_gamma   90.00
#
_symmetry.space_group_name_H-M   'P 1'
#
loop_
_entity.id
_entity.type
_entity.pdbx_description
1 polymer ?
#
loop_
_entity_poly.entity_id
_entity_poly.type
_entity_poly.pdbx_seq_one_letter_code
_entity_poly.pdbx_strand_id
1 'polypeptide(L)'
;MPRRSRSAWPPSDKSVTVRIVKRLRAEEIAGEEWAAWYALSPGERFLESIRLWETYLALGGSLEPEPDTQSPFFDPEEWRENAAHGRPGVRVLRRGRV
;
A
#
# COMPACT_ATOMS: atom_id res chain seq x y z
N MET A 1 37.26 -59.25 -3.46
CA MET A 1 37.08 -57.79 -3.67
C MET A 1 35.71 -57.56 -4.32
N PRO A 2 34.64 -57.18 -3.59
CA PRO A 2 33.31 -57.00 -4.18
C PRO A 2 33.06 -55.55 -4.62
N ARG A 3 32.43 -55.38 -5.78
CA ARG A 3 32.02 -54.09 -6.36
C ARG A 3 30.87 -53.50 -5.56
N ARG A 4 31.00 -52.25 -5.09
CA ARG A 4 29.90 -51.49 -4.47
C ARG A 4 28.81 -51.20 -5.51
N SER A 5 27.64 -51.77 -5.29
CA SER A 5 26.38 -51.42 -5.96
C SER A 5 26.01 -49.98 -5.64
N ARG A 6 25.74 -49.15 -6.66
CA ARG A 6 25.16 -47.82 -6.49
C ARG A 6 23.66 -48.02 -6.25
N SER A 7 23.20 -47.80 -5.03
CA SER A 7 21.77 -47.74 -4.71
C SER A 7 21.13 -46.60 -5.51
N ALA A 8 20.23 -46.96 -6.43
CA ALA A 8 19.37 -46.01 -7.10
C ALA A 8 18.46 -45.35 -6.05
N TRP A 9 18.52 -44.02 -5.99
CA TRP A 9 17.58 -43.21 -5.21
C TRP A 9 16.16 -43.45 -5.76
N PRO A 10 15.12 -43.58 -4.92
CA PRO A 10 13.76 -43.68 -5.43
C PRO A 10 13.39 -42.37 -6.13
N PRO A 11 12.60 -42.40 -7.22
CA PRO A 11 12.15 -41.17 -7.86
C PRO A 11 11.29 -40.40 -6.86
N SER A 12 11.65 -39.15 -6.62
CA SER A 12 10.86 -38.22 -5.81
C SER A 12 9.50 -38.04 -6.48
N ASP A 13 8.47 -38.69 -5.97
CA ASP A 13 7.10 -38.41 -6.36
C ASP A 13 6.71 -37.05 -5.77
N LYS A 14 6.91 -35.99 -6.56
CA LYS A 14 6.63 -34.59 -6.19
C LYS A 14 5.13 -34.27 -6.21
N SER A 15 4.25 -35.26 -6.39
CA SER A 15 2.83 -35.03 -6.66
C SER A 15 1.95 -34.82 -5.42
N VAL A 16 2.42 -35.09 -4.20
CA VAL A 16 1.59 -35.00 -2.99
C VAL A 16 2.09 -33.92 -2.03
N THR A 17 2.04 -32.68 -2.48
CA THR A 17 1.95 -31.51 -1.57
C THR A 17 1.38 -30.31 -2.31
N VAL A 18 0.26 -30.52 -3.00
CA VAL A 18 -0.71 -29.43 -3.15
C VAL A 18 -1.22 -29.16 -1.74
N ARG A 19 -0.49 -28.33 -0.98
CA ARG A 19 -1.01 -27.75 0.27
C ARG A 19 -2.41 -27.27 -0.08
N ILE A 20 -3.39 -27.74 0.67
CA ILE A 20 -4.75 -27.22 0.63
C ILE A 20 -4.62 -25.76 1.12
N VAL A 21 -4.25 -24.85 0.21
CA VAL A 21 -4.32 -23.42 0.48
C VAL A 21 -5.80 -23.16 0.39
N LYS A 22 -6.45 -23.10 1.56
CA LYS A 22 -7.85 -22.70 1.67
C LYS A 22 -8.00 -21.42 0.82
N ARG A 23 -8.79 -21.47 -0.27
CA ARG A 23 -9.16 -20.27 -1.02
C ARG A 23 -9.99 -19.42 -0.07
N LEU A 24 -9.34 -18.45 0.56
CA LEU A 24 -10.04 -17.43 1.33
C LEU A 24 -10.75 -16.54 0.33
N ARG A 25 -12.05 -16.33 0.55
CA ARG A 25 -12.81 -15.39 -0.29
C ARG A 25 -12.60 -13.97 0.23
N ALA A 26 -12.71 -12.99 -0.65
CA ALA A 26 -12.54 -11.59 -0.28
C ALA A 26 -13.59 -11.14 0.75
N GLU A 27 -14.82 -11.66 0.64
CA GLU A 27 -15.93 -11.38 1.54
C GLU A 27 -15.63 -11.87 2.96
N GLU A 28 -14.97 -13.02 3.10
CA GLU A 28 -14.61 -13.62 4.38
C GLU A 28 -13.48 -12.84 5.09
N ILE A 29 -12.65 -12.11 4.32
CA ILE A 29 -11.49 -11.37 4.86
C ILE A 29 -11.84 -9.92 5.13
N ALA A 30 -12.52 -9.26 4.20
CA ALA A 30 -12.68 -7.81 4.17
C ALA A 30 -14.14 -7.35 4.21
N GLY A 31 -15.10 -8.28 4.19
CA GLY A 31 -16.53 -7.96 4.08
C GLY A 31 -16.99 -7.68 2.65
N GLU A 32 -18.30 -7.55 2.48
CA GLU A 32 -18.95 -7.46 1.16
C GLU A 32 -18.54 -6.20 0.37
N GLU A 33 -18.45 -5.05 1.04
CA GLU A 33 -18.11 -3.78 0.38
C GLU A 33 -16.69 -3.81 -0.23
N TRP A 34 -15.72 -4.29 0.54
CA TRP A 34 -14.35 -4.42 0.07
C TRP A 34 -14.19 -5.55 -0.94
N ALA A 35 -14.93 -6.65 -0.81
CA ALA A 35 -14.95 -7.71 -1.80
C ALA A 35 -15.47 -7.22 -3.15
N ALA A 36 -16.56 -6.43 -3.15
CA ALA A 36 -17.08 -5.78 -4.34
C ALA A 36 -16.03 -4.84 -4.96
N TRP A 37 -15.31 -4.06 -4.14
CA TRP A 37 -14.20 -3.23 -4.60
C TRP A 37 -13.06 -4.04 -5.23
N TYR A 38 -12.71 -5.20 -4.67
CA TYR A 38 -11.68 -6.08 -5.22
C TYR A 38 -12.10 -6.83 -6.48
N ALA A 39 -13.40 -7.00 -6.70
CA ALA A 39 -13.94 -7.60 -7.92
C ALA A 39 -13.82 -6.67 -9.14
N LEU A 40 -13.71 -5.37 -8.93
CA LEU A 40 -13.53 -4.38 -10.00
C LEU A 40 -12.17 -4.53 -10.69
N SER A 41 -12.15 -4.34 -12.01
CA SER A 41 -10.91 -4.23 -12.78
C SER A 41 -10.13 -2.97 -12.39
N PRO A 42 -8.82 -2.89 -12.70
CA PRO A 42 -8.04 -1.68 -12.45
C PRO A 42 -8.63 -0.41 -13.08
N GLY A 43 -9.23 -0.51 -14.28
CA GLY A 43 -9.87 0.62 -14.95
C GLY A 43 -11.16 1.07 -14.26
N GLU A 44 -12.01 0.12 -13.85
CA GLU A 44 -13.24 0.42 -13.11
C GLU A 44 -12.92 1.04 -11.76
N ARG A 45 -11.95 0.50 -11.01
CA ARG A 45 -11.51 1.10 -9.75
C ARG A 45 -11.01 2.53 -9.93
N PHE A 46 -10.27 2.80 -11.00
CA PHE A 46 -9.82 4.15 -11.28
C PHE A 46 -11.00 5.11 -11.47
N LEU A 47 -12.01 4.72 -12.25
CA LEU A 47 -13.22 5.53 -12.44
C LEU A 47 -14.01 5.73 -11.14
N GLU A 48 -14.16 4.70 -10.31
CA GLU A 48 -14.79 4.83 -8.99
C GLU A 48 -13.99 5.76 -8.07
N SER A 49 -12.66 5.65 -8.07
CA SER A 49 -11.79 6.55 -7.31
C SER A 49 -11.94 8.01 -7.76
N ILE A 50 -12.12 8.28 -9.06
CA ILE A 50 -12.38 9.63 -9.54
C ILE A 50 -13.74 10.16 -9.04
N ARG A 51 -14.80 9.34 -9.04
CA ARG A 51 -16.11 9.76 -8.50
C ARG A 51 -16.06 10.06 -6.99
N LEU A 52 -15.35 9.23 -6.23
CA LEU A 52 -15.10 9.46 -4.82
C LEU A 52 -14.29 10.75 -4.61
N TRP A 53 -13.31 10.99 -5.47
CA TRP A 53 -12.49 12.19 -5.45
C TRP A 53 -13.30 13.46 -5.71
N GLU A 54 -14.17 13.46 -6.71
CA GLU A 54 -15.09 14.59 -6.98
C GLU A 54 -16.00 14.86 -5.78
N THR A 55 -16.53 13.80 -5.15
CA THR A 55 -17.36 13.92 -3.95
C THR A 55 -16.57 14.50 -2.77
N TYR A 56 -15.35 14.02 -2.55
CA TYR A 56 -14.44 14.52 -1.52
C TYR A 56 -14.18 16.03 -1.70
N LEU A 57 -13.86 16.47 -2.92
CA LEU A 57 -13.68 17.88 -3.22
C LEU A 57 -14.97 18.70 -3.02
N ALA A 58 -16.13 18.17 -3.43
CA ALA A 58 -17.41 18.84 -3.26
C ALA A 58 -17.78 19.04 -1.77
N LEU A 59 -17.31 18.15 -0.90
CA LEU A 59 -17.45 18.27 0.56
C LEU A 59 -16.40 19.19 1.22
N GLY A 60 -15.57 19.87 0.42
CA GLY A 60 -14.52 20.75 0.94
C GLY A 60 -13.24 20.01 1.36
N GLY A 61 -13.09 18.75 0.94
CA GLY A 61 -11.87 17.98 1.16
C GLY A 61 -10.67 18.63 0.47
N SER A 62 -9.53 18.65 1.16
CA SER A 62 -8.25 19.15 0.67
C SER A 62 -7.16 18.10 0.82
N LEU A 63 -6.35 17.92 -0.22
CA LEU A 63 -5.13 17.10 -0.15
C LEU A 63 -4.08 17.66 0.81
N GLU A 64 -4.25 18.90 1.25
CA GLU A 64 -3.43 19.49 2.30
C GLU A 64 -3.87 18.92 3.65
N PRO A 65 -3.02 18.12 4.33
CA PRO A 65 -3.34 17.69 5.68
C PRO A 65 -3.41 18.94 6.57
N GLU A 66 -4.48 19.07 7.34
CA GLU A 66 -4.52 20.05 8.43
C GLU A 66 -3.31 19.79 9.35
N PRO A 67 -2.54 20.82 9.73
CA PRO A 67 -1.47 20.63 10.69
C PRO A 67 -1.98 19.94 11.96
N ASP A 68 -1.30 18.87 12.36
CA ASP A 68 -1.50 18.29 13.69
C ASP A 68 -0.93 19.24 14.74
N THR A 69 -1.79 20.14 15.22
CA THR A 69 -1.45 21.13 16.26
C THR A 69 -1.13 20.51 17.62
N GLN A 70 -1.42 19.21 17.80
CA GLN A 70 -1.11 18.46 19.01
C GLN A 70 0.22 17.69 18.90
N SER A 71 0.87 17.73 17.74
CA SER A 71 2.19 17.14 17.58
C SER A 71 3.23 17.91 18.39
N PRO A 72 4.11 17.21 19.14
CA PRO A 72 5.22 17.86 19.85
C PRO A 72 6.24 18.52 18.89
N PHE A 73 6.11 18.28 17.58
CA PHE A 73 6.93 18.90 16.52
C PHE A 73 6.21 20.00 15.75
N PHE A 74 4.98 20.37 16.14
CA PHE A 74 4.25 21.45 15.49
C PHE A 74 4.81 22.81 15.94
N ASP A 75 5.23 23.61 14.95
CA ASP A 75 5.62 25.00 15.13
C ASP A 75 4.74 25.88 14.22
N PRO A 76 3.85 26.73 14.80
CA PRO A 76 2.95 27.57 14.01
C PRO A 76 3.69 28.62 13.17
N GLU A 77 4.90 29.04 13.58
CA GLU A 77 5.71 30.03 12.84
C GLU A 77 6.43 29.41 11.64
N GLU A 78 6.66 28.10 11.65
CA GLU A 78 7.24 27.37 10.52
C GLU A 78 6.19 26.74 9.59
N TRP A 79 4.92 26.73 9.99
CA TRP A 79 3.85 26.13 9.20
C TRP A 79 3.57 26.92 7.92
N ARG A 80 3.34 26.20 6.83
CA ARG A 80 3.03 26.72 5.50
C ARG A 80 2.30 25.65 4.69
N GLU A 81 1.37 26.06 3.84
CA GLU A 81 0.73 25.16 2.87
C GLU A 81 1.79 24.40 2.07
N ASN A 82 1.61 23.09 1.87
CA ASN A 82 2.55 22.32 1.07
C ASN A 82 2.62 22.89 -0.34
N ALA A 83 3.83 22.90 -0.89
CA ALA A 83 4.00 23.24 -2.29
C ALA A 83 3.25 22.22 -3.15
N ALA A 84 2.57 22.70 -4.21
CA ALA A 84 1.91 21.84 -5.19
C ALA A 84 2.83 20.69 -5.62
N HIS A 85 2.23 19.49 -5.76
CA HIS A 85 2.96 18.25 -6.01
C HIS A 85 3.98 18.41 -7.15
N GLY A 86 5.26 18.12 -6.88
CA GLY A 86 6.36 18.24 -7.84
C GLY A 86 7.23 19.50 -7.69
N ARG A 87 6.92 20.42 -6.78
CA ARG A 87 7.78 21.56 -6.48
C ARG A 87 8.78 21.23 -5.36
N PRO A 88 10.07 21.60 -5.48
CA PRO A 88 11.03 21.42 -4.40
C PRO A 88 10.61 22.24 -3.17
N GLY A 89 10.23 21.55 -2.08
CA GLY A 89 10.00 22.17 -0.77
C GLY A 89 11.33 22.52 -0.11
N VAL A 90 11.97 23.61 -0.52
CA VAL A 90 13.25 23.99 0.07
C VAL A 90 13.00 24.69 1.42
N ARG A 91 13.58 24.15 2.50
CA ARG A 91 13.73 24.85 3.79
C ARG A 91 14.99 25.72 3.70
N VAL A 92 14.85 27.03 3.82
CA VAL A 92 15.99 27.96 3.78
C VAL A 92 16.76 27.85 5.10
N LEU A 93 17.85 27.09 5.12
CA LEU A 93 18.75 27.04 6.27
C LEU A 93 19.58 28.33 6.32
N ARG A 94 19.34 29.17 7.33
CA ARG A 94 20.22 30.31 7.61
C ARG A 94 21.52 29.77 8.20
N ARG A 95 22.65 29.98 7.52
CA ARG A 95 23.99 29.69 8.06
C ARG A 95 24.24 30.55 9.30
N GLY A 96 24.00 30.00 10.49
CA GLY A 96 24.63 30.46 11.73
C GLY A 96 26.08 29.95 11.74
N ARG A 97 27.05 30.85 11.97
CA ARG A 97 28.43 30.43 12.22
C ARG A 97 28.47 29.58 13.50
N VAL A 98 29.18 28.46 13.41
CA VAL A 98 29.73 27.73 14.56
C VAL A 98 30.87 28.56 15.16
#